data_AF-A0A7V2RNC5-F1
#
_entry.id   AF-A0A7V2RNC5-F1
#
_cell.length_a   1.000
_cell.length_b   1.000
_cell.length_c   1.000
_cell.angle_alpha   90.00
_cell.angle_beta   90.00
_cell.angle_gamma   90.00
#
_symmetry.space_group_name_H-M   'P 1'
#
loop_
_entity.id
_entity.type
_entity.pdbx_description
1 polymer ?
#
loop_
_entity_poly.entity_id
_entity_poly.type
_entity_poly.pdbx_seq_one_letter_code
_entity_poly.pdbx_strand_id
1 'polypeptide(L)'
;MVLDKIKAFFGWKEKPKAAKEPPSKKTGTIKYFNRKKGFGFIHSEQTPQDVYVHFRDSIDRIRKGDKVQFDVEENEKGLRARNVELVK
;
A
#
# COMPACT_ATOMS: atom_id res chain seq x y z
N MET A 1 31.49 10.48 -34.32
CA MET A 1 31.94 9.07 -34.34
C MET A 1 32.91 8.66 -33.21
N VAL A 2 33.07 9.44 -32.13
CA VAL A 2 33.87 9.05 -30.94
C VAL A 2 33.05 9.13 -29.62
N LEU A 3 31.83 9.69 -29.66
CA LEU A 3 30.99 9.85 -28.47
C LEU A 3 29.93 8.74 -28.31
N ASP A 4 29.56 8.04 -29.39
CA ASP A 4 28.56 6.97 -29.36
C ASP A 4 29.07 5.66 -28.73
N LYS A 5 30.39 5.45 -28.68
CA LYS A 5 31.01 4.23 -28.13
C LYS A 5 31.07 4.21 -26.59
N ILE A 6 30.98 5.35 -25.92
CA ILE A 6 31.05 5.43 -24.44
C ILE A 6 29.73 5.02 -23.79
N LYS A 7 28.60 5.22 -24.49
CA LYS A 7 27.26 4.85 -23.98
C LYS A 7 26.97 3.34 -24.03
N ALA A 8 27.72 2.59 -24.85
CA ALA A 8 27.58 1.14 -24.97
C ALA A 8 28.39 0.36 -23.91
N PHE A 9 29.42 0.98 -23.31
CA PHE A 9 30.32 0.29 -22.37
C PHE A 9 29.79 0.32 -20.93
N PHE A 10 29.12 1.40 -20.53
CA PHE A 10 28.38 1.47 -19.28
C PHE A 10 26.93 1.04 -19.53
N GLY A 11 26.72 -0.27 -19.69
CA GLY A 11 25.41 -0.90 -19.71
C GLY A 11 24.66 -0.77 -18.38
N TRP A 12 24.45 0.45 -17.90
CA TRP A 12 23.54 0.77 -16.81
C TRP A 12 22.11 0.71 -17.37
N LYS A 13 21.63 -0.50 -17.63
CA LYS A 13 20.19 -0.73 -17.60
C LYS A 13 19.80 -0.60 -16.14
N GLU A 14 19.13 0.50 -15.81
CA GLU A 14 18.34 0.58 -14.60
C GLU A 14 17.46 -0.67 -14.57
N LYS A 15 17.77 -1.60 -13.68
CA LYS A 15 16.91 -2.75 -13.46
C LYS A 15 15.56 -2.16 -13.07
N PRO A 16 14.44 -2.45 -13.77
CA PRO A 16 13.14 -2.09 -13.23
C PRO A 16 13.07 -2.73 -11.85
N LYS A 17 13.04 -1.92 -10.80
CA LYS A 17 12.86 -2.39 -9.42
C LYS A 17 11.58 -3.21 -9.46
N ALA A 18 11.72 -4.53 -9.36
CA ALA A 18 10.66 -5.51 -9.59
C ALA A 18 9.31 -4.94 -9.15
N ALA A 19 8.49 -4.55 -10.13
CA ALA A 19 7.10 -4.30 -9.89
C ALA A 19 6.54 -5.67 -9.53
N LYS A 20 6.54 -6.00 -8.22
CA LYS A 20 5.59 -6.98 -7.70
C LYS A 20 4.27 -6.57 -8.33
N GLU A 21 3.65 -7.49 -9.08
CA GLU A 21 2.31 -7.30 -9.66
C GLU A 21 1.45 -6.50 -8.68
N PRO A 22 0.69 -5.50 -9.14
CA PRO A 22 -0.05 -4.64 -8.22
C PRO A 22 -0.78 -5.56 -7.25
N PRO A 23 -0.46 -5.51 -5.94
CA PRO A 23 -1.02 -6.45 -4.99
C PRO A 23 -2.54 -6.39 -5.19
N SER A 24 -3.16 -7.55 -5.37
CA SER A 24 -4.60 -7.62 -5.61
C SER A 24 -5.31 -6.77 -4.55
N LYS A 25 -5.94 -5.67 -5.00
CA LYS A 25 -6.59 -4.70 -4.10
C LYS A 25 -7.61 -5.46 -3.25
N LYS A 26 -7.53 -5.26 -1.94
CA LYS A 26 -8.43 -5.87 -0.96
C LYS A 26 -9.52 -4.89 -0.54
N THR A 27 -10.66 -5.42 -0.14
CA THR A 27 -11.79 -4.63 0.41
C THR A 27 -12.01 -4.93 1.87
N GLY A 28 -12.52 -3.94 2.59
CA GLY A 28 -12.83 -4.09 4.00
C GLY A 28 -13.50 -2.87 4.60
N THR A 29 -13.73 -2.95 5.90
CA THR A 29 -14.38 -1.88 6.68
C THR A 29 -13.46 -1.42 7.80
N ILE A 30 -13.35 -0.10 8.02
CA ILE A 30 -12.59 0.45 9.15
C ILE A 30 -13.29 0.08 10.46
N LYS A 31 -12.74 -0.91 11.16
CA LYS A 31 -13.28 -1.42 12.44
C LYS A 31 -13.04 -0.43 13.58
N TYR A 32 -11.86 0.19 13.58
CA TYR A 32 -11.44 1.15 14.59
C TYR A 32 -10.47 2.17 13.98
N PHE A 33 -10.60 3.44 14.35
CA PHE A 33 -9.63 4.47 13.98
C PHE A 33 -9.54 5.55 15.06
N ASN A 34 -8.33 5.80 15.54
CA ASN A 34 -8.05 6.87 16.49
C ASN A 34 -7.47 8.08 15.74
N ARG A 35 -8.29 9.11 15.54
CA ARG A 35 -7.89 10.31 14.80
C ARG A 35 -6.76 11.09 15.48
N LYS A 36 -6.66 11.05 16.81
CA LYS A 36 -5.60 11.74 17.56
C LYS A 36 -4.25 11.05 17.40
N LYS A 37 -4.23 9.71 17.41
CA LYS A 37 -3.01 8.91 17.24
C LYS A 37 -2.68 8.60 15.77
N GLY A 38 -3.64 8.77 14.86
CA GLY A 38 -3.43 8.60 13.43
C GLY A 38 -3.38 7.15 12.94
N PHE A 39 -3.86 6.18 13.72
CA PHE A 39 -3.87 4.77 13.32
C PHE A 39 -5.18 4.06 13.66
N GLY A 40 -5.40 2.92 13.03
CA GLY A 40 -6.55 2.06 13.23
C GLY A 40 -6.37 0.66 12.68
N PHE A 41 -7.49 -0.03 12.53
CA PHE A 41 -7.56 -1.39 12.00
C PHE A 41 -8.73 -1.53 11.02
N ILE A 42 -8.49 -2.26 9.94
CA ILE A 42 -9.44 -2.62 8.91
C ILE A 42 -9.83 -4.09 9.11
N HIS A 43 -11.12 -4.35 9.18
CA HIS A 43 -11.63 -5.70 9.04
C HIS A 43 -11.69 -6.04 7.55
N SER A 44 -10.81 -6.94 7.11
CA SER A 44 -10.72 -7.40 5.73
C SER A 44 -11.81 -8.44 5.46
N GLU A 45 -12.52 -8.33 4.34
CA GLU A 45 -13.51 -9.33 3.94
C GLU A 45 -12.86 -10.63 3.43
N GLN A 46 -11.58 -10.55 3.04
CA GLN A 46 -10.83 -11.66 2.45
C GLN A 46 -9.94 -12.40 3.46
N THR A 47 -9.70 -11.83 4.65
CA THR A 47 -8.79 -12.42 5.64
C THR A 47 -9.35 -12.24 7.05
N PRO A 48 -9.26 -13.27 7.92
CA PRO A 48 -9.76 -13.17 9.30
C PRO A 48 -8.91 -12.25 10.20
N GLN A 49 -7.69 -11.94 9.79
CA GLN A 49 -6.80 -11.03 10.51
C GLN A 49 -7.16 -9.56 10.24
N ASP A 50 -7.17 -8.77 11.31
CA ASP A 50 -7.31 -7.31 11.22
C ASP A 50 -6.04 -6.71 10.59
N VAL A 51 -6.23 -5.78 9.65
CA VAL A 51 -5.14 -5.13 8.92
C VAL A 51 -4.87 -3.75 9.52
N TYR A 52 -3.63 -3.48 9.91
CA TYR A 52 -3.23 -2.19 10.47
C TYR A 52 -3.28 -1.08 9.41
N VAL A 53 -3.81 0.09 9.76
CA VAL A 53 -3.83 1.27 8.87
C VAL A 53 -3.33 2.52 9.61
N HIS A 54 -2.55 3.35 8.91
CA HIS A 54 -2.10 4.65 9.38
C HIS A 54 -2.63 5.76 8.45
N PHE A 55 -2.88 6.96 8.97
CA PHE A 55 -3.45 8.07 8.19
C PHE A 55 -2.59 8.47 6.97
N ARG A 56 -1.28 8.23 7.04
CA ARG A 56 -0.33 8.48 5.93
C ARG A 56 -0.43 7.47 4.79
N ASP A 57 -1.01 6.31 5.07
CA ASP A 57 -1.21 5.25 4.07
C ASP A 57 -2.56 5.38 3.37
N SER A 58 -3.40 6.36 3.77
CA SER A 58 -4.68 6.64 3.15
C SER A 58 -4.65 7.97 2.40
N ILE A 59 -5.25 7.97 1.22
CA ILE A 59 -5.43 9.17 0.40
C ILE A 59 -6.59 10.01 0.96
N ASP A 60 -7.62 9.33 1.48
CA ASP A 60 -8.83 9.94 2.02
C ASP A 60 -8.84 10.09 3.54
N ARG A 61 -9.76 10.91 4.05
CA ARG A 61 -10.02 11.00 5.50
C ARG A 61 -10.92 9.86 5.97
N ILE A 62 -10.31 8.76 6.38
CA ILE A 62 -11.01 7.58 6.90
C ILE A 62 -11.53 7.75 8.33
N ARG A 63 -12.65 7.07 8.62
CA ARG A 63 -13.35 6.99 9.91
C ARG A 63 -13.83 5.56 10.16
N LYS A 64 -14.18 5.26 11.42
CA LYS A 64 -14.82 3.97 11.76
C LYS A 64 -16.11 3.80 10.95
N GLY A 65 -16.28 2.62 10.36
CA GLY A 65 -17.44 2.25 9.55
C GLY A 65 -17.26 2.48 8.05
N ASP A 66 -16.23 3.21 7.63
CA ASP A 66 -15.99 3.45 6.21
C ASP A 66 -15.58 2.16 5.50
N LYS A 67 -16.13 1.96 4.30
CA LYS A 67 -15.68 0.92 3.37
C LYS A 67 -14.47 1.43 2.59
N VAL A 68 -13.45 0.59 2.49
CA VAL A 68 -12.18 0.95 1.89
C VAL A 68 -11.64 -0.14 0.99
N GLN A 69 -10.90 0.29 -0.04
CA GLN A 69 -10.03 -0.56 -0.84
C GLN A 69 -8.58 -0.25 -0.51
N PHE A 70 -7.73 -1.27 -0.44
CA PHE A 70 -6.35 -1.12 -0.01
C PHE A 70 -5.46 -2.26 -0.48
N ASP A 71 -4.16 -1.99 -0.54
CA ASP A 71 -3.13 -3.00 -0.76
C ASP A 71 -2.68 -3.56 0.60
N VAL A 72 -2.39 -4.86 0.67
CA VAL A 72 -1.85 -5.49 1.89
C VAL A 72 -0.37 -5.74 1.75
N GLU A 73 0.38 -5.26 2.74
CA GLU A 73 1.80 -5.47 2.93
C GLU A 73 2.04 -6.19 4.26
N GLU A 74 2.82 -7.26 4.25
CA GLU A 74 3.24 -7.95 5.48
C GLU A 74 4.50 -7.30 6.05
N ASN A 75 4.54 -7.11 7.36
CA ASN A 75 5.73 -6.63 8.08
C ASN A 75 5.90 -7.38 9.41
N GLU A 76 6.97 -7.06 10.15
CA GLU A 76 7.30 -7.69 11.44
C GLU A 76 6.19 -7.58 12.51
N LYS A 77 5.25 -6.64 12.35
CA LYS A 77 4.12 -6.40 13.26
C LYS A 77 2.80 -6.96 12.73
N GLY A 78 2.80 -7.63 11.58
CA GLY A 78 1.63 -8.21 10.93
C GLY A 78 1.21 -7.49 9.64
N LEU A 79 -0.06 -7.65 9.27
CA LEU A 79 -0.62 -7.08 8.04
C LEU A 79 -0.82 -5.57 8.15
N ARG A 80 -0.34 -4.82 7.16
CA ARG A 80 -0.49 -3.37 7.02
C ARG A 80 -1.16 -3.02 5.70
N ALA A 81 -2.07 -2.06 5.75
CA ALA A 81 -2.73 -1.50 4.58
C ALA A 81 -1.91 -0.35 3.97
N ARG A 82 -1.87 -0.30 2.64
CA ARG A 82 -1.28 0.77 1.82
C ARG A 82 -2.27 1.25 0.77
N ASN A 83 -2.04 2.44 0.22
CA ASN A 83 -2.86 3.04 -0.84
C ASN A 83 -4.37 2.97 -0.53
N VAL A 84 -4.73 3.32 0.70
CA VAL A 84 -6.10 3.15 1.21
C VAL A 84 -7.00 4.25 0.67
N GLU A 85 -8.08 3.83 0.00
CA GLU A 85 -9.06 4.70 -0.66
C GLU A 85 -10.48 4.33 -0.18
N LEU A 86 -11.37 5.33 -0.09
CA LEU A 86 -12.77 5.08 0.22
C LEU A 86 -13.47 4.42 -0.99
N VAL A 87 -14.28 3.39 -0.71
CA VAL A 87 -15.18 2.81 -1.69
C VAL A 87 -16.51 3.54 -1.60
N LYS A 88 -16.92 4.20 -2.69
CA LYS A 88 -18.22 4.87 -2.81
C LYS A 88 -19.35 3.90 -3.07
#